data_AF-A0A285PCH2-F1
#
_entry.id   AF-A0A285PCH2-F1
#
_cell.length_a   1.000
_cell.length_b   1.000
_cell.length_c   1.000
_cell.angle_alpha   90.00
_cell.angle_beta   90.00
_cell.angle_gamma   90.00
#
_symmetry.space_group_name_H-M   'P 1'
#
loop_
_entity.id
_entity.type
_entity.pdbx_description
1 polymer ?
#
loop_
_entity_poly.entity_id
_entity_poly.type
_entity_poly.pdbx_seq_one_letter_code
_entity_poly.pdbx_strand_id
1 'polypeptide(L)'
;MTNKETVICRCEDITMREIQETVERFQCSSREVKLRTRAGMGSCGGRTCRGMVDKLVEQLGGPPISNEIALSYRPPVRPVSFGVLGGEEK
;
A
#
# COMPACT_ATOMS: atom_id res chain seq x y z
N MET A 1 10.07 -15.23 14.24
CA MET A 1 9.45 -14.23 15.14
C MET A 1 8.93 -13.09 14.28
N THR A 2 7.64 -13.08 13.96
CA THR A 2 6.99 -11.98 13.23
C THR A 2 6.22 -11.13 14.24
N ASN A 3 6.74 -9.95 14.54
CA ASN A 3 6.09 -9.03 15.48
C ASN A 3 4.84 -8.43 14.81
N LYS A 4 3.66 -8.81 15.29
CA LYS A 4 2.36 -8.36 14.77
C LYS A 4 2.14 -6.85 14.87
N GLU A 5 2.80 -6.18 15.82
CA GLU A 5 2.72 -4.72 16.00
C GLU A 5 3.66 -3.94 15.07
N THR A 6 4.43 -4.62 14.22
CA THR A 6 5.30 -3.94 13.27
C THR A 6 4.49 -3.07 12.33
N VAL A 7 4.76 -1.76 12.32
CA VAL A 7 4.12 -0.83 11.39
C VAL A 7 4.69 -1.05 9.99
N ILE A 8 3.82 -1.47 9.07
CA ILE A 8 4.16 -1.70 7.66
C ILE A 8 3.97 -0.41 6.86
N CYS A 9 2.87 0.31 7.07
CA CYS A 9 2.61 1.60 6.43
C CYS A 9 2.72 2.74 7.44
N ARG A 10 3.86 3.45 7.44
CA ARG A 10 4.11 4.62 8.30
C ARG A 10 3.24 5.84 8.01
N CYS A 11 2.68 5.94 6.79
CA CYS A 11 1.91 7.11 6.38
C CYS A 11 0.45 7.03 6.81
N GLU A 12 -0.05 5.82 7.05
CA GLU A 12 -1.45 5.52 7.41
C GLU A 12 -1.51 4.71 8.73
N ASP A 13 -0.37 4.59 9.43
CA ASP A 13 -0.18 3.83 10.67
C ASP A 13 -0.72 2.38 10.66
N ILE A 14 -0.56 1.68 9.53
CA ILE A 14 -1.04 0.31 9.36
C ILE A 14 0.00 -0.71 9.81
N THR A 15 -0.41 -1.60 10.70
CA THR A 15 0.40 -2.69 11.26
C THR A 15 0.36 -3.98 10.41
N MET A 16 1.32 -4.86 10.64
CA MET A 16 1.36 -6.20 10.04
C MET A 16 0.11 -7.01 10.44
N ARG A 17 -0.34 -6.87 11.69
CA ARG A 17 -1.56 -7.52 12.19
C ARG A 17 -2.78 -7.17 11.36
N GLU A 18 -3.01 -5.89 11.09
CA GLU A 18 -4.19 -5.45 10.35
C GLU A 18 -4.20 -5.97 8.90
N ILE A 19 -3.03 -6.01 8.26
CA ILE A 19 -2.89 -6.62 6.94
C ILE A 19 -3.20 -8.12 7.01
N GLN A 20 -2.65 -8.82 8.00
CA GLN A 20 -2.88 -10.25 8.19
C GLN A 20 -4.37 -10.56 8.42
N GLU A 21 -5.01 -9.88 9.37
CA GLU A 21 -6.43 -10.03 9.67
C GLU A 21 -7.31 -9.75 8.44
N THR A 22 -6.93 -8.77 7.61
CA THR A 22 -7.65 -8.43 6.38
C THR A 22 -7.52 -9.54 5.33
N VAL A 23 -6.32 -10.08 5.12
CA VAL A 23 -6.09 -11.15 4.14
C VAL A 23 -6.79 -12.43 4.59
N GLU A 24 -6.66 -12.82 5.85
CA GLU A 24 -7.30 -14.02 6.40
C GLU A 24 -8.82 -13.94 6.29
N ARG A 25 -9.41 -12.79 6.64
CA ARG A 25 -10.87 -12.58 6.64
C ARG A 25 -11.47 -12.53 5.24
N PHE A 26 -10.78 -11.93 4.27
CA PHE A 26 -11.35 -11.64 2.95
C PHE A 26 -10.70 -12.40 1.79
N GLN A 27 -9.64 -13.17 2.05
CA GLN A 27 -8.88 -13.94 1.04
C GLN A 27 -8.56 -13.08 -0.19
N CYS A 28 -8.00 -11.90 0.06
CA CYS A 28 -7.98 -10.80 -0.91
C CYS A 28 -6.56 -10.47 -1.42
N SER A 29 -6.51 -9.90 -2.62
CA SER A 29 -5.28 -9.46 -3.29
C SER A 29 -4.64 -8.23 -2.62
N SER A 30 -3.39 -7.89 -2.95
CA SER A 30 -2.74 -6.70 -2.38
C SER A 30 -3.41 -5.39 -2.77
N ARG A 31 -4.02 -5.32 -3.97
CA ARG A 31 -4.88 -4.20 -4.39
C ARG A 31 -6.06 -4.03 -3.46
N GLU A 32 -6.69 -5.14 -3.10
CA GLU A 32 -7.84 -5.18 -2.22
C GLU A 32 -7.51 -4.89 -0.77
N VAL A 33 -6.36 -5.36 -0.28
CA VAL A 33 -5.81 -4.95 1.02
C VAL A 33 -5.61 -3.45 1.03
N LYS A 34 -4.96 -2.87 0.00
CA LYS A 34 -4.81 -1.42 -0.13
C LYS A 34 -6.14 -0.67 -0.08
N LEU A 35 -7.19 -1.17 -0.74
CA LEU A 35 -8.50 -0.52 -0.75
C LEU A 35 -9.22 -0.60 0.61
N ARG A 36 -8.99 -1.67 1.38
CA ARG A 36 -9.62 -1.90 2.69
C ARG A 36 -8.88 -1.23 3.84
N THR A 37 -7.54 -1.30 3.86
CA THR A 37 -6.70 -0.79 4.97
C THR A 37 -6.04 0.54 4.66
N ARG A 38 -6.16 1.05 3.42
CA ARG A 38 -5.44 2.23 2.92
C ARG A 38 -3.90 2.09 2.91
N ALA A 39 -3.36 0.90 3.18
CA ALA A 39 -1.91 0.66 3.11
C ALA A 39 -1.35 1.06 1.73
N GLY A 40 -0.48 2.07 1.72
CA GLY A 40 0.12 2.63 0.50
C GLY A 40 -0.65 3.76 -0.17
N MET A 41 -1.69 4.32 0.49
CA MET A 41 -2.43 5.50 0.02
C MET A 41 -2.00 6.82 0.68
N GLY A 42 -1.11 6.79 1.68
CA GLY A 42 -0.66 8.02 2.33
C GLY A 42 0.21 8.92 1.43
N SER A 43 0.67 10.06 1.95
CA SER A 43 1.45 11.08 1.22
C SER A 43 2.72 10.54 0.53
N CYS A 44 3.23 9.41 1.02
CA CYS A 44 4.34 8.70 0.41
C CYS A 44 3.97 7.93 -0.87
N GLY A 45 2.70 7.77 -1.24
CA GLY A 45 2.24 7.04 -2.42
C GLY A 45 2.60 5.54 -2.40
N GLY A 46 2.83 4.98 -1.20
CA GLY A 46 3.26 3.59 -1.03
C GLY A 46 4.72 3.33 -1.37
N ARG A 47 5.57 4.36 -1.50
CA ARG A 47 7.02 4.21 -1.80
C ARG A 47 7.75 3.25 -0.87
N THR A 48 7.36 3.21 0.41
CA THR A 48 8.04 2.38 1.42
C THR A 48 7.34 1.05 1.65
N CYS A 49 6.01 1.04 1.68
CA CYS A 49 5.24 -0.12 2.15
C CYS A 49 4.77 -1.06 1.04
N ARG A 50 4.71 -0.61 -0.21
CA ARG A 50 4.11 -1.36 -1.33
C ARG A 50 4.67 -2.78 -1.48
N GLY A 51 5.99 -2.89 -1.65
CA GLY A 51 6.63 -4.21 -1.79
C GLY A 51 6.56 -5.07 -0.53
N MET A 52 6.41 -4.45 0.66
CA MET A 52 6.18 -5.21 1.89
C MET A 52 4.75 -5.78 1.93
N VAL A 53 3.75 -5.00 1.53
CA VAL A 53 2.36 -5.45 1.44
C VAL A 53 2.21 -6.58 0.42
N ASP A 54 2.79 -6.44 -0.76
CA ASP A 54 2.73 -7.48 -1.80
C ASP A 54 3.32 -8.81 -1.29
N LYS A 55 4.52 -8.77 -0.69
CA LYS A 55 5.16 -9.96 -0.11
C LYS A 55 4.36 -10.57 1.04
N LEU A 56 3.75 -9.75 1.90
CA LEU A 56 2.93 -10.25 3.00
C LEU A 56 1.69 -10.98 2.49
N VAL A 57 1.00 -10.41 1.50
CA VAL A 57 -0.19 -11.02 0.90
C VAL A 57 0.15 -12.35 0.23
N GLU A 58 1.27 -12.40 -0.50
CA GLU A 58 1.79 -13.63 -1.12
C GLU A 58 2.09 -14.70 -0.05
N GLN A 59 2.76 -14.33 1.04
CA GLN A 59 3.07 -15.25 2.15
C GLN A 59 1.83 -15.76 2.87
N LEU A 60 0.76 -14.98 2.92
CA LEU A 60 -0.50 -15.32 3.58
C LEU A 60 -1.45 -16.13 2.68
N GLY A 61 -1.02 -16.49 1.46
CA GLY A 61 -1.84 -17.28 0.53
C GLY A 61 -2.92 -16.47 -0.18
N GLY A 62 -2.78 -15.14 -0.23
CA GLY A 62 -3.65 -14.31 -1.07
C GLY A 62 -3.52 -14.69 -2.55
N PRO A 63 -4.57 -14.42 -3.36
CA PRO A 63 -4.57 -14.78 -4.77
C PRO A 63 -3.35 -14.20 -5.49
N PRO A 64 -2.67 -15.00 -6.35
CA PRO A 64 -1.47 -14.56 -7.03
C PRO A 64 -1.77 -13.35 -7.90
N ILE A 65 -0.82 -12.42 -7.93
CA ILE A 65 -0.86 -11.25 -8.79
C ILE A 65 -0.82 -11.75 -10.23
N SER A 66 -1.95 -11.73 -10.95
CA SER A 66 -1.95 -11.87 -12.41
C SER A 66 -1.14 -10.71 -13.00
N ASN A 67 -0.60 -10.87 -14.21
CA ASN A 67 0.39 -10.03 -14.93
C ASN A 67 0.28 -8.47 -14.91
N GLU A 68 -0.60 -7.88 -14.10
CA GLU A 68 -0.69 -6.47 -13.78
C GLU A 68 0.13 -6.10 -12.54
N ILE A 69 0.67 -4.87 -12.53
CA ILE A 69 1.31 -4.29 -11.35
C ILE A 69 0.25 -4.13 -10.26
N ALA A 70 0.19 -5.06 -9.29
CA ALA A 70 -0.86 -5.11 -8.27
C ALA A 70 -1.11 -3.78 -7.56
N LEU A 71 -0.02 -3.05 -7.30
CA LEU A 71 -0.04 -1.70 -6.79
C LEU A 71 0.61 -0.76 -7.83
N SER A 72 -0.20 -0.25 -8.76
CA SER A 72 0.26 0.64 -9.85
C SER A 72 0.84 1.97 -9.36
N TYR A 73 1.77 2.52 -10.14
CA TYR A 73 2.28 3.89 -9.99
C TYR A 73 1.36 4.85 -10.74
N ARG A 74 1.04 5.98 -10.12
CA ARG A 74 0.21 7.02 -10.72
C ARG A 74 0.90 8.38 -10.57
N PRO A 75 0.88 9.23 -11.60
CA PRO A 75 1.32 10.60 -11.47
C PRO A 75 0.34 11.40 -10.60
N PRO A 76 0.82 12.45 -9.89
CA PRO A 76 2.22 12.85 -9.75
C PRO A 76 2.99 11.94 -8.75
N VAL A 77 4.24 11.60 -9.08
CA VAL A 77 5.06 10.67 -8.25
C VAL A 77 5.37 11.24 -6.86
N ARG A 78 5.45 12.57 -6.75
CA ARG A 78 5.52 13.30 -5.48
C ARG A 78 4.38 14.29 -5.43
N PRO A 79 3.81 14.57 -4.24
CA PRO A 79 2.84 15.65 -4.10
C PRO A 79 3.44 16.96 -4.63
N VAL A 80 2.67 17.63 -5.48
CA VAL A 80 2.97 18.95 -6.03
C VAL A 80 1.85 19.89 -5.62
N SER A 81 2.15 21.17 -5.39
CA SER A 81 1.12 22.16 -5.12
C SER A 81 0.31 22.44 -6.39
N PHE A 82 -0.94 22.87 -6.22
CA PHE A 82 -1.77 23.25 -7.37
C PHE A 82 -1.23 24.46 -8.13
N GLY A 83 -0.55 25.41 -7.46
CA GLY A 83 0.11 26.53 -8.13
C GLY A 83 1.18 26.06 -9.12
N VAL A 84 2.10 25.19 -8.67
CA VAL A 84 3.13 24.61 -9.54
C VAL A 84 2.51 23.79 -10.68
N LEU A 85 1.44 23.04 -10.41
CA LEU A 85 0.74 22.29 -11.45
C LEU A 85 -0.02 23.20 -12.44
N GLY A 86 -0.47 24.37 -11.99
CA GLY A 86 -1.16 25.40 -12.77
C GLY A 86 -0.24 26.32 -13.55
N GLY A 87 1.09 26.13 -13.45
CA GLY A 87 2.08 26.95 -14.15
C GLY A 87 2.56 28.19 -13.40
N GLU A 88 2.23 28.33 -12.12
CA GLU A 88 2.83 29.34 -11.25
C GLU A 88 4.27 28.92 -10.91
N GLU A 89 5.24 29.76 -11.26
CA GLU A 89 6.62 29.62 -10.77
C GLU A 89 6.66 29.98 -9.28
N LYS A 90 7.48 29.23 -8.53
CA LYS A 90 7.63 29.41 -7.08
C LYS A 90 8.09 30.80 -6.68
#